data_AF-E9HTF9-F1
#
_entry.id   AF-E9HTF9-F1
#
_cell.length_a   1.000
_cell.length_b   1.000
_cell.length_c   1.000
_cell.angle_alpha   90.00
_cell.angle_beta   90.00
_cell.angle_gamma   90.00
#
_symmetry.space_group_name_H-M   'P 1'
#
loop_
_entity.id
_entity.type
_entity.pdbx_description
1 polymer ?
#
loop_
_entity_poly.entity_id
_entity_poly.type
_entity_poly.pdbx_seq_one_letter_code
_entity_poly.pdbx_strand_id
1 'polypeptide(L)'
;MHASTTRKSYLTAHVRAIWVTSSSSLKLDVERDLREIRASHISVHDLKDFDYRDDISGDLNGCFTEGILFSTYSSLTGESLLGVKYQTRIEQVSQWCGNNFYGVVVFDECHCAKNLVSAASKEPSKRGSAVLKLQNILPNARIVYASATASSEPRNMAYMVRSG
;
A
#
# COMPACT_ATOMS: atom_id res chain seq x y z
N MET A 1 34.78 -5.85 -23.69
CA MET A 1 33.75 -5.08 -24.43
C MET A 1 32.62 -6.05 -24.73
N HIS A 2 31.36 -5.93 -24.32
CA HIS A 2 30.61 -4.88 -23.63
C HIS A 2 29.52 -5.58 -22.80
N ALA A 3 29.42 -5.23 -21.51
CA ALA A 3 28.30 -5.55 -20.66
C ALA A 3 27.30 -4.39 -20.75
N SER A 4 26.16 -4.56 -21.41
CA SER A 4 25.06 -3.57 -21.35
C SER A 4 23.79 -3.99 -22.08
N THR A 5 23.05 -4.99 -21.59
CA THR A 5 21.61 -5.14 -21.94
C THR A 5 20.75 -5.81 -20.86
N THR A 6 20.88 -5.40 -19.59
CA THR A 6 20.01 -5.86 -18.49
C THR A 6 19.31 -4.72 -17.76
N ARG A 7 18.95 -3.64 -18.48
CA ARG A 7 18.30 -2.46 -17.87
C ARG A 7 17.04 -1.97 -18.60
N LYS A 8 16.38 -2.84 -19.38
CA LYS A 8 15.21 -2.45 -20.19
C LYS A 8 13.95 -3.31 -20.01
N SER A 9 13.93 -4.24 -19.05
CA SER A 9 12.74 -5.06 -18.73
C SER A 9 12.02 -4.65 -17.43
N TYR A 10 12.45 -3.58 -16.75
CA TYR A 10 11.77 -3.07 -15.55
C TYR A 10 10.65 -2.06 -15.85
N LEU A 11 10.61 -1.52 -17.07
CA LEU A 11 9.68 -0.44 -17.46
C LEU A 11 8.32 -0.94 -17.97
N THR A 12 8.14 -2.26 -18.08
CA THR A 12 6.87 -2.93 -18.42
C THR A 12 6.51 -3.98 -17.36
N ALA A 13 6.93 -3.77 -16.12
CA ALA A 13 6.42 -4.56 -15.01
C ALA A 13 5.04 -4.00 -14.67
N HIS A 14 3.99 -4.80 -14.88
CA HIS A 14 2.66 -4.59 -14.36
C HIS A 14 2.72 -4.15 -12.88
N VAL A 15 2.61 -2.84 -12.63
CA VAL A 15 2.84 -2.28 -11.30
C VAL A 15 1.59 -2.51 -10.48
N ARG A 16 1.72 -3.29 -9.41
CA ARG A 16 0.68 -3.40 -8.39
C ARG A 16 1.26 -2.90 -7.08
N ALA A 17 0.70 -1.81 -6.58
CA ALA A 17 1.13 -1.23 -5.32
C ALA A 17 -0.05 -0.80 -4.46
N ILE A 18 0.14 -0.82 -3.15
CA ILE A 18 -0.77 -0.25 -2.17
C ILE A 18 -0.05 0.91 -1.51
N TRP A 19 -0.62 2.10 -1.56
CA TRP A 19 -0.08 3.28 -0.88
C TRP A 19 -0.99 3.63 0.29
N VAL A 20 -0.50 3.46 1.51
CA VAL A 20 -1.24 3.78 2.73
C VAL A 20 -0.62 5.01 3.38
N THR A 21 -1.43 6.04 3.60
CA THR A 21 -0.96 7.30 4.21
C THR A 21 -1.92 7.83 5.28
N SER A 22 -1.56 8.93 5.93
CA SER A 22 -2.38 9.58 6.95
C SER A 22 -3.50 10.43 6.38
N SER A 23 -3.33 10.99 5.16
CA SER A 23 -4.24 11.98 4.59
C SER A 23 -4.65 11.65 3.16
N SER A 24 -5.92 11.84 2.84
CA SER A 24 -6.45 11.71 1.47
C SER A 24 -5.97 12.81 0.52
N SER A 25 -5.50 13.94 1.04
CA SER A 25 -4.97 15.05 0.23
C SER A 25 -3.73 14.66 -0.57
N LEU A 26 -2.98 13.66 -0.10
CA LEU A 26 -1.72 13.23 -0.70
C LEU A 26 -1.90 12.39 -1.97
N LYS A 27 -3.14 12.03 -2.34
CA LYS A 27 -3.41 11.32 -3.60
C LYS A 27 -2.93 12.16 -4.80
N LEU A 28 -3.23 13.46 -4.79
CA LEU A 28 -2.82 14.37 -5.87
C LEU A 28 -1.31 14.56 -5.92
N ASP A 29 -0.64 14.50 -4.77
CA ASP A 29 0.83 14.54 -4.71
C ASP A 29 1.43 13.27 -5.33
N VAL A 30 0.92 12.08 -5.00
CA VAL A 30 1.34 10.82 -5.63
C VAL A 30 1.15 10.87 -7.16
N GLU A 31 0.01 11.35 -7.64
CA GLU A 31 -0.25 11.50 -9.08
C GLU A 31 0.69 12.52 -9.76
N ARG A 32 1.00 13.63 -9.08
CA ARG A 32 1.96 14.63 -9.57
C ARG A 32 3.36 14.01 -9.67
N ASP A 33 3.80 13.33 -8.62
CA ASP A 33 5.13 12.74 -8.56
C ASP A 33 5.30 11.65 -9.64
N LEU A 34 4.27 10.85 -9.89
CA LEU A 34 4.25 9.88 -11.01
C LEU A 34 4.39 10.57 -12.38
N ARG A 35 3.78 11.74 -12.56
CA ARG A 35 3.89 12.53 -13.78
C ARG A 35 5.32 13.06 -13.97
N GLU A 36 5.95 13.52 -12.90
CA GLU A 36 7.32 14.04 -12.93
C GLU A 36 8.34 12.97 -13.34
N ILE A 37 8.17 11.73 -12.87
CA ILE A 37 9.03 10.60 -13.24
C ILE A 37 8.64 9.92 -14.56
N ARG A 38 7.72 10.50 -15.34
CA ARG A 38 7.18 9.96 -16.60
C ARG A 38 6.47 8.60 -16.46
N ALA A 39 5.90 8.32 -15.29
CA ALA A 39 5.11 7.13 -14.98
C ALA A 39 3.60 7.41 -14.93
N SER A 40 3.12 8.41 -15.68
CA SER A 40 1.71 8.83 -15.71
C SER A 40 0.72 7.80 -16.27
N HIS A 41 1.21 6.67 -16.79
CA HIS A 41 0.39 5.55 -17.24
C HIS A 41 -0.08 4.66 -16.07
N ILE A 42 0.49 4.83 -14.88
CA ILE A 42 0.08 4.12 -13.66
C ILE A 42 -1.14 4.84 -13.08
N SER A 43 -2.29 4.15 -13.03
CA SER A 43 -3.51 4.67 -12.44
C SER A 43 -3.43 4.64 -10.90
N VAL A 44 -4.02 5.66 -10.27
CA VAL A 44 -4.11 5.78 -8.81
C VAL A 44 -5.59 5.83 -8.41
N HIS A 45 -6.07 4.82 -7.71
CA HIS A 45 -7.46 4.74 -7.24
C HIS A 45 -7.53 4.77 -5.73
N ASP A 46 -8.45 5.56 -5.16
CA ASP A 46 -8.64 5.62 -3.71
C ASP A 46 -9.54 4.46 -3.28
N LEU A 47 -9.14 3.73 -2.25
CA LEU A 47 -9.89 2.60 -1.69
C LEU A 47 -11.33 2.98 -1.33
N LYS A 48 -11.54 4.23 -0.89
CA LYS A 48 -12.88 4.70 -0.50
C LYS A 48 -13.85 4.82 -1.69
N ASP A 49 -13.33 4.89 -2.91
CA ASP A 49 -14.15 5.07 -4.12
C ASP A 49 -14.82 3.75 -4.53
N PHE A 50 -14.37 2.61 -3.98
CA PHE A 50 -14.96 1.30 -4.22
C PHE A 50 -16.04 0.97 -3.16
N ASP A 51 -17.18 0.40 -3.57
CA ASP A 51 -18.20 -0.11 -2.63
C ASP A 51 -17.74 -1.45 -2.02
N TYR A 52 -18.20 -1.78 -0.81
CA TYR A 52 -17.91 -3.05 -0.15
C TYR A 52 -18.63 -4.27 -0.76
N ARG A 53 -19.58 -4.04 -1.67
CA ARG A 53 -20.29 -5.10 -2.41
C ARG A 53 -19.54 -5.57 -3.65
N ASP A 54 -18.62 -4.75 -4.15
CA ASP A 54 -17.97 -4.95 -5.43
C ASP A 54 -16.48 -5.28 -5.29
N ASP A 55 -15.97 -6.02 -6.26
CA ASP A 55 -14.54 -6.33 -6.35
C ASP A 55 -13.81 -5.10 -6.86
N ILE A 56 -12.68 -4.76 -6.24
CA ILE A 56 -11.84 -3.66 -6.72
C ILE A 56 -11.44 -3.90 -8.19
N SER A 57 -11.22 -5.14 -8.58
CA SER A 57 -10.92 -5.56 -9.95
C SER A 57 -12.16 -5.84 -10.82
N GLY A 58 -13.37 -5.53 -10.35
CA GLY A 58 -14.61 -5.81 -11.08
C GLY A 58 -14.82 -4.92 -12.29
N ASP A 59 -15.72 -5.34 -13.20
CA ASP A 59 -16.01 -4.64 -14.46
C ASP A 59 -16.56 -3.22 -14.22
N LEU A 60 -17.37 -3.04 -13.16
CA LEU A 60 -17.90 -1.73 -12.73
C LEU A 60 -16.78 -0.74 -12.35
N ASN A 61 -15.63 -1.28 -11.97
CA ASN A 61 -14.45 -0.55 -11.55
C ASN A 61 -13.39 -0.48 -12.67
N GLY A 62 -13.79 -0.73 -13.92
CA GLY A 62 -12.92 -0.66 -15.09
C GLY A 62 -11.85 -1.75 -15.13
N CYS A 63 -12.12 -2.90 -14.50
CA CYS A 63 -11.18 -4.03 -14.42
C CYS A 63 -9.83 -3.64 -13.83
N PHE A 64 -9.84 -2.81 -12.78
CA PHE A 64 -8.63 -2.31 -12.12
C PHE A 64 -7.85 -3.45 -11.45
N THR A 65 -6.93 -4.03 -12.20
CA THR A 65 -6.06 -5.15 -11.79
C THR A 65 -4.64 -4.69 -11.47
N GLU A 66 -4.26 -3.51 -12.00
CA GLU A 66 -2.92 -2.95 -11.93
C GLU A 66 -2.96 -1.44 -11.73
N GLY A 67 -1.99 -0.93 -10.96
CA GLY A 67 -1.84 0.46 -10.58
C GLY A 67 -1.51 0.59 -9.09
N ILE A 68 -1.80 1.78 -8.56
CA ILE A 68 -1.66 2.09 -7.14
C ILE A 68 -3.04 2.16 -6.50
N LEU A 69 -3.29 1.24 -5.56
CA LEU A 69 -4.42 1.33 -4.66
C LEU A 69 -4.04 2.24 -3.49
N PHE A 70 -4.51 3.48 -3.56
CA PHE A 70 -4.29 4.50 -2.54
C PHE A 70 -5.29 4.34 -1.40
N SER A 71 -4.86 4.46 -0.16
CA SER A 71 -5.75 4.42 1.00
C SER A 71 -5.20 5.29 2.12
N THR A 72 -6.11 5.80 2.96
CA THR A 72 -5.69 6.29 4.28
C THR A 72 -5.68 5.16 5.30
N TYR A 73 -4.94 5.32 6.40
CA TYR A 73 -5.00 4.38 7.53
C TYR A 73 -6.43 4.24 8.08
N SER A 74 -7.19 5.33 8.13
CA SER A 74 -8.58 5.32 8.58
C SER A 74 -9.49 4.55 7.62
N SER A 75 -9.33 4.76 6.31
CA SER A 75 -10.09 4.02 5.29
C SER A 75 -9.81 2.53 5.38
N LEU A 76 -8.54 2.14 5.56
CA LEU A 76 -8.13 0.73 5.63
C LEU A 76 -8.73 0.00 6.84
N THR A 77 -8.98 0.70 7.95
CA THR A 77 -9.66 0.15 9.13
C THR A 77 -11.19 0.15 9.02
N GLY A 78 -11.74 0.53 7.86
CA GLY A 78 -13.18 0.58 7.64
C GLY A 78 -13.84 -0.78 7.70
N GLU A 79 -15.00 -0.81 8.34
CA GLU A 79 -15.90 -1.95 8.45
C GLU A 79 -17.27 -1.57 7.89
N SER A 80 -18.00 -2.54 7.35
CA SER A 80 -19.33 -2.37 6.77
C SER A 80 -20.39 -3.14 7.57
N LEU A 81 -21.65 -2.93 7.22
CA LEU A 81 -22.79 -3.62 7.83
C LEU A 81 -22.82 -5.12 7.44
N LEU A 82 -23.47 -5.94 8.25
CA LEU A 82 -23.68 -7.35 7.93
C LEU A 82 -24.48 -7.52 6.63
N GLY A 83 -24.05 -8.46 5.78
CA GLY A 83 -24.74 -8.80 4.52
C GLY A 83 -24.16 -8.17 3.26
N VAL A 84 -23.06 -7.42 3.33
CA VAL A 84 -22.25 -7.06 2.16
C VAL A 84 -21.16 -8.11 1.89
N LYS A 85 -20.60 -8.12 0.67
CA LYS A 85 -19.59 -9.08 0.24
C LYS A 85 -18.31 -9.02 1.08
N TYR A 86 -17.82 -7.81 1.34
CA TYR A 86 -16.64 -7.55 2.17
C TYR A 86 -17.03 -6.86 3.47
N GLN A 87 -16.81 -7.51 4.61
CA GLN A 87 -17.14 -6.93 5.91
C GLN A 87 -16.10 -5.91 6.34
N THR A 88 -14.85 -6.09 5.92
CA THR A 88 -13.76 -5.15 6.19
C THR A 88 -13.06 -4.71 4.91
N ARG A 89 -12.45 -3.52 4.92
CA ARG A 89 -11.61 -3.06 3.80
C ARG A 89 -10.39 -3.94 3.59
N ILE A 90 -9.83 -4.51 4.65
CA ILE A 90 -8.68 -5.42 4.56
C ILE A 90 -9.04 -6.68 3.76
N GLU A 91 -10.24 -7.24 3.95
CA GLU A 91 -10.72 -8.37 3.16
C GLU A 91 -10.84 -8.02 1.67
N GLN A 92 -11.40 -6.86 1.37
CA GLN A 92 -11.54 -6.40 -0.01
C GLN A 92 -10.17 -6.17 -0.68
N VAL A 93 -9.24 -5.53 0.02
CA VAL A 93 -7.85 -5.34 -0.44
C VAL A 93 -7.17 -6.69 -0.64
N SER A 94 -7.38 -7.65 0.28
CA SER A 94 -6.86 -9.02 0.16
C SER A 94 -7.36 -9.70 -1.11
N GLN A 95 -8.66 -9.56 -1.42
CA GLN A 95 -9.22 -10.12 -2.65
C GLN A 95 -8.60 -9.49 -3.89
N TRP A 96 -8.40 -8.17 -3.92
CA TRP A 96 -7.71 -7.51 -5.03
C TRP A 96 -6.30 -8.07 -5.19
N CYS A 97 -5.56 -8.18 -4.08
CA CYS A 97 -4.18 -8.69 -4.07
C CYS A 97 -4.08 -10.12 -4.61
N GLY A 98 -5.05 -10.97 -4.28
CA GLY A 98 -5.04 -12.40 -4.55
C GLY A 98 -4.00 -13.14 -3.70
N ASN A 99 -3.89 -14.46 -3.90
CA ASN A 99 -3.06 -15.32 -3.04
C ASN A 99 -1.55 -15.02 -3.11
N ASN A 100 -1.07 -14.48 -4.23
CA ASN A 100 0.36 -14.33 -4.53
C ASN A 100 0.70 -12.90 -4.95
N PHE A 101 0.46 -11.95 -4.05
CA PHE A 101 0.80 -10.55 -4.30
C PHE A 101 2.30 -10.30 -4.09
N TYR A 102 3.01 -10.07 -5.20
CA TYR A 102 4.44 -9.69 -5.22
C TYR A 102 4.67 -8.18 -5.43
N GLY A 103 3.61 -7.39 -5.24
CA GLY A 103 3.64 -5.95 -5.38
C GLY A 103 4.33 -5.23 -4.22
N VAL A 104 4.19 -3.91 -4.20
CA VAL A 104 4.80 -3.05 -3.17
C VAL A 104 3.70 -2.49 -2.26
N VAL A 105 3.92 -2.49 -0.95
CA VAL A 105 3.07 -1.80 0.01
C VAL A 105 3.89 -0.67 0.64
N VAL A 106 3.44 0.56 0.43
CA VAL A 106 4.06 1.77 0.99
C VAL A 106 3.24 2.22 2.19
N PHE A 107 3.89 2.34 3.35
CA PHE A 107 3.35 2.94 4.55
C PHE A 107 4.01 4.31 4.75
N ASP A 108 3.26 5.36 4.41
CA ASP A 108 3.69 6.75 4.45
C ASP A 108 3.32 7.44 5.77
N GLU A 109 4.15 8.37 6.23
CA GLU A 109 4.07 9.06 7.52
C GLU A 109 3.96 8.08 8.71
N CYS A 110 4.69 6.96 8.63
CA CYS A 110 4.60 5.88 9.62
C CYS A 110 5.31 6.18 10.95
N HIS A 111 5.79 7.40 11.20
CA HIS A 111 6.39 7.78 12.48
C HIS A 111 5.41 7.62 13.67
N CYS A 112 4.10 7.59 13.42
CA CYS A 112 3.08 7.20 14.41
C CYS A 112 2.96 5.68 14.63
N ALA A 113 3.52 4.85 13.74
CA ALA A 113 3.55 3.39 13.84
C ALA A 113 4.67 2.87 14.76
N LYS A 114 5.46 3.75 15.39
CA LYS A 114 6.36 3.40 16.51
C LYS A 114 5.64 2.70 17.68
N ASN A 115 4.30 2.73 17.70
CA ASN A 115 3.47 1.94 18.61
C ASN A 115 3.14 0.51 18.10
N LEU A 116 3.70 0.05 16.98
CA LEU A 116 3.65 -1.36 16.54
C LEU A 116 4.32 -2.28 17.56
N VAL A 117 5.31 -1.75 18.29
CA VAL A 117 5.98 -2.40 19.41
C VAL A 117 6.07 -1.37 20.54
N SER A 118 4.92 -0.97 21.11
CA SER A 118 4.99 -0.48 22.49
C SER A 118 5.55 -1.64 23.30
N ALA A 119 6.68 -1.40 23.96
CA ALA A 119 7.19 -2.26 25.02
C ALA A 119 6.02 -2.82 25.84
N ALA A 120 6.04 -4.15 26.01
CA ALA A 120 5.16 -4.96 26.85
C ALA A 120 4.06 -4.18 27.57
N SER A 121 2.78 -4.36 27.17
CA SER A 121 1.53 -4.01 27.90
C SER A 121 0.57 -2.93 27.35
N LYS A 122 0.55 -2.59 26.05
CA LYS A 122 -0.58 -1.83 25.47
C LYS A 122 -1.04 -2.36 24.12
N GLU A 123 -2.36 -2.49 23.96
CA GLU A 123 -3.03 -2.85 22.70
C GLU A 123 -2.52 -1.98 21.55
N PRO A 124 -2.18 -2.59 20.39
CA PRO A 124 -1.72 -1.85 19.22
C PRO A 124 -2.77 -0.84 18.77
N SER A 125 -2.34 0.37 18.41
CA SER A 125 -3.24 1.38 17.85
C SER A 125 -3.99 0.81 16.64
N LYS A 126 -5.22 1.26 16.36
CA LYS A 126 -6.00 0.80 15.18
C LYS A 126 -5.19 0.83 13.88
N ARG A 127 -4.31 1.82 13.72
CA ARG A 127 -3.36 1.93 12.61
C ARG A 127 -2.31 0.82 12.62
N GLY A 128 -1.68 0.57 13.77
CA GLY A 128 -0.73 -0.54 13.96
C GLY A 128 -1.36 -1.90 13.68
N SER A 129 -2.59 -2.13 14.14
CA SER A 129 -3.34 -3.36 13.86
C SER A 129 -3.64 -3.52 12.37
N ALA A 130 -4.00 -2.45 11.66
CA ALA A 130 -4.22 -2.50 10.21
C ALA A 130 -2.94 -2.80 9.43
N VAL A 131 -1.81 -2.17 9.81
CA VAL A 131 -0.49 -2.44 9.23
C VAL A 131 -0.13 -3.91 9.42
N LEU A 132 -0.21 -4.41 10.66
CA LEU A 132 0.11 -5.80 10.98
C LEU A 132 -0.79 -6.79 10.23
N LYS A 133 -2.10 -6.53 10.19
CA LYS A 133 -3.05 -7.34 9.41
C LYS A 133 -2.66 -7.38 7.94
N LEU A 134 -2.38 -6.22 7.33
CA LEU A 134 -2.01 -6.13 5.91
C LEU A 134 -0.70 -6.86 5.61
N GLN A 135 0.29 -6.79 6.50
CA GLN A 135 1.54 -7.54 6.37
C GLN A 135 1.33 -9.06 6.50
N ASN A 136 0.46 -9.48 7.41
CA ASN A 136 0.14 -10.91 7.59
C ASN A 136 -0.62 -11.50 6.39
N ILE A 137 -1.55 -10.75 5.80
CA ILE A 137 -2.29 -11.21 4.62
C ILE A 137 -1.46 -11.13 3.33
N LEU A 138 -0.43 -10.28 3.27
CA LEU A 138 0.45 -10.12 2.11
C LEU A 138 1.91 -10.49 2.44
N PRO A 139 2.21 -11.76 2.76
CA PRO A 139 3.54 -12.17 3.21
C PRO A 139 4.63 -12.00 2.15
N ASN A 140 4.25 -12.04 0.87
CA ASN A 140 5.14 -11.91 -0.28
C ASN A 140 5.29 -10.46 -0.79
N ALA A 141 4.56 -9.51 -0.19
CA ALA A 141 4.66 -8.12 -0.57
C ALA A 141 5.98 -7.50 -0.12
N ARG A 142 6.51 -6.61 -0.96
CA ARG A 142 7.63 -5.75 -0.58
C ARG A 142 7.10 -4.57 0.23
N ILE A 143 7.49 -4.46 1.48
CA ILE A 143 7.06 -3.38 2.38
C ILE A 143 8.06 -2.23 2.34
N VAL A 144 7.57 -1.00 2.17
CA VAL A 144 8.35 0.24 2.22
C VAL A 144 7.73 1.14 3.28
N TYR A 145 8.55 1.64 4.20
CA TYR A 145 8.16 2.65 5.17
C TYR A 145 8.71 4.01 4.74
N ALA A 146 7.83 4.95 4.42
CA ALA A 146 8.18 6.33 4.09
C ALA A 146 7.81 7.22 5.28
N SER A 147 8.73 8.08 5.71
CA SER A 147 8.47 9.03 6.80
C SER A 147 9.38 10.24 6.63
N ALA A 148 8.81 11.44 6.55
CA ALA A 148 9.57 12.68 6.44
C ALA A 148 10.39 13.00 7.72
N THR A 149 10.01 12.42 8.86
CA THR A 149 10.67 12.62 10.16
C THR A 149 11.67 11.50 10.50
N ALA A 150 12.71 11.34 9.69
CA ALA A 150 13.84 10.44 9.97
C ALA A 150 15.09 11.18 10.48
N SER A 151 14.97 12.39 11.03
CA SER A 151 16.14 13.23 11.35
C SER A 151 16.77 13.01 12.74
N SER A 152 16.61 11.84 13.40
CA SER A 152 17.16 11.70 14.76
C SER A 152 17.75 10.35 15.16
N GLU A 153 17.68 9.29 14.35
CA GLU A 153 18.37 8.03 14.69
C GLU A 153 19.08 7.45 13.45
N PRO A 154 20.41 7.27 13.48
CA PRO A 154 21.21 6.74 12.36
C PRO A 154 20.84 5.31 11.91
N ARG A 155 19.90 4.65 12.61
CA ARG A 155 19.37 3.33 12.25
C ARG A 155 18.19 3.38 11.26
N ASN A 156 17.62 4.56 10.99
CA ASN A 156 16.48 4.76 10.10
C ASN A 156 16.84 5.21 8.67
N MET A 157 18.12 5.23 8.29
CA MET A 157 18.57 5.48 6.90
C MET A 157 18.80 4.21 6.08
N ALA A 158 18.31 3.06 6.54
CA ALA A 158 18.24 1.88 5.69
C ALA A 158 16.93 1.93 4.92
N TYR A 159 17.01 2.18 3.61
CA TYR A 159 16.11 1.59 2.63
C TYR A 159 16.08 0.08 2.88
N MET A 160 15.24 -0.36 3.81
CA MET A 160 15.21 -1.76 4.25
C MET A 160 14.23 -2.51 3.37
N VAL A 161 14.70 -2.76 2.16
CA VAL A 161 14.29 -3.88 1.33
C VAL A 161 14.28 -5.12 2.23
N ARG A 162 13.12 -5.76 2.41
CA ARG A 162 13.13 -7.17 2.79
C ARG A 162 13.73 -7.92 1.59
N SER A 163 15.03 -8.16 1.62
CA SER A 163 15.68 -9.16 0.79
C SER A 163 15.50 -10.51 1.50
N GLY A 164 14.63 -11.34 0.93
CA GLY A 164 14.35 -12.70 1.36
C GLY A 164 13.21 -13.25 0.54
#